data_AF-G7H7U2-F1
#
_entry.id   AF-G7H7U2-F1
#
_cell.length_a   1.000
_cell.length_b   1.000
_cell.length_c   1.000
_cell.angle_alpha   90.00
_cell.angle_beta   90.00
_cell.angle_gamma   90.00
#
_symmetry.space_group_name_H-M   'P 1'
#
loop_
_entity.id
_entity.type
_entity.pdbx_description
1 polymer ?
#
loop_
_entity_poly.entity_id
_entity_poly.type
_entity_poly.pdbx_seq_one_letter_code
_entity_poly.pdbx_strand_id
1 'polypeptide(L)'
;MSELDVDPQILDRSGAAIEQLGAEVRGQAARGHFDTAAMVGVFGLIGSDFLAAASLVTSTHNDQVDMAGAGLMAMGTAMTKASTSFTNTDDTTSQALNLATATPAPAESRV
;
A
#
# COMPACT_ATOMS: atom_id res chain seq x y z
N MET A 1 15.86 -26.50 1.70
CA MET A 1 15.62 -25.09 2.02
C MET A 1 15.08 -24.48 0.73
N SER A 2 13.81 -24.04 0.70
CA SER A 2 13.25 -23.39 -0.50
C SER A 2 13.96 -22.06 -0.67
N GLU A 3 14.60 -21.85 -1.81
CA GLU A 3 15.13 -20.54 -2.18
C GLU A 3 13.94 -19.58 -2.31
N LEU A 4 13.97 -18.48 -1.57
CA LEU A 4 12.91 -17.49 -1.56
C LEU A 4 13.18 -16.55 -2.75
N ASP A 5 12.64 -16.90 -3.92
CA ASP A 5 12.71 -16.04 -5.11
C ASP A 5 11.62 -14.98 -5.02
N VAL A 6 12.01 -13.75 -4.68
CA VAL A 6 11.11 -12.59 -4.58
C VAL A 6 11.43 -11.65 -5.72
N ASP A 7 10.54 -11.56 -6.71
CA ASP A 7 10.68 -10.60 -7.82
C ASP A 7 10.32 -9.17 -7.36
N PRO A 8 11.30 -8.25 -7.26
CA PRO A 8 11.05 -6.88 -6.81
C PRO A 8 10.13 -6.10 -7.75
N GLN A 9 10.09 -6.43 -9.05
CA GLN A 9 9.21 -5.77 -10.01
C GLN A 9 7.74 -6.15 -9.78
N ILE A 10 7.47 -7.40 -9.39
CA ILE A 10 6.11 -7.83 -9.04
C ILE A 10 5.66 -7.13 -7.76
N LEU A 11 6.54 -6.99 -6.77
CA LEU A 11 6.23 -6.25 -5.54
C LEU A 11 5.92 -4.78 -5.83
N ASP A 12 6.69 -4.13 -6.70
CA ASP A 12 6.49 -2.72 -7.02
C ASP A 12 5.17 -2.49 -7.77
N ARG A 13 4.89 -3.29 -8.81
CA ARG A 13 3.61 -3.21 -9.54
C ARG A 13 2.41 -3.51 -8.65
N SER A 14 2.53 -4.52 -7.78
CA SER A 14 1.47 -4.87 -6.84
C SER A 14 1.27 -3.77 -5.79
N GLY A 15 2.36 -3.17 -5.30
CA GLY A 15 2.33 -2.05 -4.38
C GLY A 15 1.59 -0.85 -4.97
N ALA A 16 1.94 -0.44 -6.19
CA ALA A 16 1.28 0.64 -6.91
C ALA A 16 -0.21 0.36 -7.17
N ALA A 17 -0.56 -0.88 -7.57
CA ALA A 17 -1.95 -1.26 -7.80
C ALA A 17 -2.80 -1.23 -6.51
N ILE A 18 -2.22 -1.69 -5.39
CA ILE A 18 -2.89 -1.67 -4.08
C ILE A 18 -3.02 -0.24 -3.56
N GLU A 19 -2.03 0.61 -3.78
CA GLU A 19 -2.11 2.03 -3.42
C GLU A 19 -3.20 2.74 -4.22
N GLN A 20 -3.28 2.49 -5.53
CA GLN A 20 -4.35 3.02 -6.38
C GLN A 20 -5.72 2.55 -5.90
N LEU A 21 -5.88 1.25 -5.60
CA LEU A 21 -7.12 0.71 -5.06
C LEU A 21 -7.49 1.40 -3.72
N GLY A 22 -6.51 1.62 -2.84
CA GLY A 22 -6.71 2.36 -1.61
C GLY A 22 -7.24 3.78 -1.84
N ALA A 23 -6.67 4.50 -2.82
CA ALA A 23 -7.15 5.83 -3.20
C ALA A 23 -8.57 5.80 -3.77
N GLU A 24 -8.91 4.81 -4.59
CA GLU A 24 -10.27 4.62 -5.13
C GLU A 24 -11.30 4.36 -4.02
N VAL A 25 -10.97 3.51 -3.05
CA VAL A 25 -11.81 3.19 -1.89
C VAL A 25 -12.06 4.45 -1.04
N ARG A 26 -11.02 5.24 -0.73
CA ARG A 26 -11.19 6.51 -0.02
C ARG A 26 -12.05 7.51 -0.79
N GLY A 27 -11.92 7.51 -2.13
CA GLY A 27 -12.78 8.30 -3.00
C GLY A 27 -14.28 7.98 -2.85
N GLN A 28 -14.64 6.72 -2.56
CA GLN A 28 -16.03 6.34 -2.30
C GLN A 28 -16.55 6.82 -0.95
N ALA A 29 -15.71 6.82 0.10
CA ALA A 29 -16.09 7.39 1.40
C ALA A 29 -16.48 8.87 1.29
N ALA A 30 -15.74 9.64 0.50
CA ALA A 30 -16.05 11.05 0.24
C ALA A 30 -17.40 11.22 -0.48
N ARG A 31 -17.75 10.33 -1.42
CA ARG A 31 -19.04 10.36 -2.13
C ARG A 31 -20.22 10.09 -1.20
N GLY A 32 -20.07 9.15 -0.27
CA GLY A 32 -21.12 8.82 0.71
C GLY A 32 -21.55 10.02 1.57
N HIS A 33 -20.66 10.97 1.86
CA HIS A 33 -21.01 12.18 2.62
C HIS A 33 -21.91 13.14 1.82
N PHE A 34 -21.76 13.21 0.49
CA PHE A 34 -22.63 14.03 -0.35
C PHE A 34 -24.06 13.49 -0.41
N ASP A 35 -24.21 12.16 -0.45
CA ASP A 35 -25.53 11.51 -0.47
C ASP A 35 -26.32 11.77 0.83
N THR A 36 -25.66 11.77 1.99
CA THR A 36 -26.30 12.13 3.27
C THR A 36 -26.84 13.57 3.25
N ALA A 37 -26.09 14.52 2.68
CA ALA A 37 -26.52 15.91 2.57
C ALA A 37 -27.77 16.06 1.68
N ALA A 38 -27.91 15.24 0.63
CA ALA A 38 -29.09 15.22 -0.21
C ALA A 38 -30.35 14.72 0.53
N MET A 39 -30.21 13.81 1.50
CA MET A 39 -31.33 13.29 2.29
C MET A 39 -31.96 14.33 3.23
N VAL A 40 -31.22 15.39 3.58
CA VAL A 40 -31.73 16.49 4.43
C VAL A 40 -32.95 17.16 3.80
N GLY A 41 -32.97 17.32 2.47
CA GLY A 41 -34.11 17.93 1.76
C GLY A 41 -35.40 17.09 1.80
N VAL A 42 -35.29 15.78 2.01
CA VAL A 42 -36.44 14.85 2.02
C VAL A 42 -36.96 14.63 3.44
N PHE A 43 -36.07 14.49 4.42
CA PHE A 43 -36.44 14.07 5.78
C PHE A 43 -36.28 15.15 6.85
N GLY A 44 -35.73 16.32 6.54
CA GLY A 44 -35.27 17.30 7.52
C GLY A 44 -36.31 17.85 8.50
N LEU A 45 -37.61 17.83 8.17
CA LEU A 45 -38.68 18.41 9.00
C LEU A 45 -39.58 17.39 9.73
N ILE A 46 -39.79 16.20 9.16
CA ILE A 46 -40.72 15.19 9.70
C ILE A 46 -39.98 13.91 10.14
N GLY A 47 -38.82 13.64 9.54
CA GLY A 47 -38.01 12.46 9.80
C GLY A 47 -36.64 12.81 10.39
N SER A 48 -36.53 13.86 11.21
CA SER A 48 -35.24 14.30 11.78
C SER A 48 -34.51 13.19 12.53
N ASP A 49 -35.25 12.36 13.27
CA ASP A 49 -34.67 11.23 14.02
C ASP A 49 -34.19 10.12 13.07
N PHE A 50 -34.96 9.85 12.01
CA PHE A 50 -34.55 8.92 10.96
C PHE A 50 -33.33 9.44 10.20
N LEU A 51 -33.31 10.73 9.86
CA LEU A 51 -32.19 11.39 9.22
C LEU A 51 -30.94 11.37 10.10
N ALA A 52 -31.08 11.60 11.41
CA ALA A 52 -29.98 11.51 12.37
C ALA A 52 -29.42 10.09 12.45
N ALA A 53 -30.28 9.07 12.57
CA ALA A 53 -29.87 7.67 12.57
C ALA A 53 -29.20 7.26 11.26
N ALA A 54 -29.77 7.63 10.11
CA ALA A 54 -29.21 7.37 8.79
C ALA A 54 -27.85 8.07 8.62
N SER A 55 -27.74 9.33 9.04
CA SER A 55 -26.49 10.10 8.97
C SER A 55 -25.40 9.48 9.84
N LEU A 56 -25.74 8.99 11.03
CA LEU A 56 -24.79 8.31 11.91
C LEU A 56 -24.26 7.02 11.28
N VAL A 57 -25.16 6.21 10.71
CA VAL A 57 -24.78 4.97 10.01
C VAL A 57 -23.91 5.27 8.80
N THR A 58 -24.31 6.23 7.96
CA THR A 58 -23.51 6.62 6.78
C THR A 58 -22.16 7.20 7.17
N SER A 59 -22.09 8.06 8.19
CA SER A 59 -20.82 8.59 8.71
C SER A 59 -19.91 7.48 9.20
N THR A 60 -20.43 6.57 10.04
CA THR A 60 -19.65 5.45 10.58
C THR A 60 -19.16 4.54 9.46
N HIS A 61 -20.00 4.28 8.45
CA HIS A 61 -19.62 3.48 7.29
C HIS A 61 -18.53 4.17 6.47
N ASN A 62 -18.66 5.46 6.19
CA ASN A 62 -17.66 6.22 5.44
C ASN A 62 -16.32 6.26 6.19
N ASP A 63 -16.33 6.41 7.51
CA ASP A 63 -15.12 6.35 8.34
C ASP A 63 -14.43 4.99 8.23
N GLN A 64 -15.20 3.89 8.26
CA GLN A 64 -14.67 2.53 8.08
C GLN A 64 -14.08 2.33 6.68
N VAL A 65 -14.73 2.86 5.64
CA VAL A 65 -14.26 2.80 4.25
C VAL A 65 -12.97 3.63 4.09
N ASP A 66 -12.90 4.81 4.70
CA ASP A 66 -11.70 5.66 4.68
C ASP A 66 -10.52 4.97 5.39
N MET A 67 -10.76 4.37 6.55
CA MET A 67 -9.76 3.57 7.26
C MET A 67 -9.27 2.37 6.44
N ALA A 68 -10.19 1.65 5.77
CA ALA A 68 -9.83 0.52 4.91
C ALA A 68 -8.96 0.98 3.72
N GLY A 69 -9.34 2.07 3.06
CA GLY A 69 -8.56 2.66 1.98
C GLY A 69 -7.18 3.14 2.43
N ALA A 70 -7.09 3.76 3.62
CA ALA A 70 -5.81 4.14 4.22
C ALA A 70 -4.91 2.93 4.50
N GLY A 71 -5.49 1.82 4.98
CA GLY A 71 -4.78 0.55 5.19
C GLY A 71 -4.20 -0.02 3.89
N LEU A 72 -4.97 0.00 2.80
CA LEU A 72 -4.50 -0.43 1.48
C LEU A 72 -3.34 0.46 1.00
N MET A 73 -3.45 1.78 1.10
CA MET A 73 -2.34 2.67 0.73
C MET A 73 -1.06 2.39 1.53
N ALA A 74 -1.19 2.13 2.84
CA ALA A 74 -0.06 1.77 3.69
C ALA A 74 0.58 0.43 3.28
N MET A 75 -0.24 -0.56 2.90
CA MET A 75 0.26 -1.83 2.36
C MET A 75 0.99 -1.63 1.03
N GLY A 76 0.44 -0.83 0.11
CA GLY A 76 1.09 -0.50 -1.16
C GLY A 76 2.46 0.14 -0.94
N THR A 77 2.53 1.13 -0.06
CA THR A 77 3.79 1.78 0.35
C THR A 77 4.80 0.77 0.94
N ALA A 78 4.33 -0.17 1.77
CA ALA A 78 5.19 -1.19 2.36
C ALA A 78 5.77 -2.14 1.31
N MET A 79 4.98 -2.50 0.29
CA MET A 79 5.43 -3.37 -0.81
C MET A 79 6.48 -2.68 -1.70
N THR A 80 6.29 -1.41 -2.04
CA THR A 80 7.30 -0.61 -2.77
C THR A 80 8.60 -0.46 -1.97
N LYS A 81 8.50 -0.24 -0.64
CA LYS A 81 9.68 -0.23 0.24
C LYS A 81 10.38 -1.58 0.28
N ALA A 82 9.63 -2.67 0.34
CA ALA A 82 10.20 -4.02 0.31
C ALA A 82 10.91 -4.30 -1.02
N SER A 83 10.30 -3.92 -2.15
CA SER A 83 10.94 -4.00 -3.48
C SER A 83 12.30 -3.28 -3.49
N THR A 84 12.33 -2.03 -3.03
CA THR A 84 13.57 -1.24 -2.93
C THR A 84 14.62 -1.95 -2.06
N SER A 85 14.21 -2.56 -0.95
CA SER A 85 15.11 -3.28 -0.05
C SER A 85 15.71 -4.52 -0.70
N PHE A 86 14.93 -5.28 -1.47
CA PHE A 86 15.42 -6.45 -2.19
C PHE A 86 16.42 -6.05 -3.27
N THR A 87 16.09 -5.06 -4.11
CA THR A 87 16.99 -4.54 -5.14
C THR A 87 18.32 -4.06 -4.54
N ASN A 88 18.29 -3.29 -3.45
CA ASN A 88 19.51 -2.84 -2.78
C ASN A 88 20.36 -3.99 -2.22
N THR A 89 19.71 -5.05 -1.73
CA THR A 89 20.40 -6.22 -1.19
C THR A 89 21.06 -7.02 -2.31
N ASP A 90 20.38 -7.19 -3.44
CA ASP A 90 20.91 -7.88 -4.63
C ASP A 90 22.08 -7.12 -5.24
N ASP A 91 21.98 -5.79 -5.34
CA ASP A 91 23.08 -4.94 -5.82
C ASP A 91 24.30 -5.02 -4.91
N THR A 92 24.10 -4.95 -3.59
CA THR A 92 25.19 -5.05 -2.60
C THR A 92 25.87 -6.42 -2.65
N THR A 93 25.07 -7.48 -2.78
CA THR A 93 25.58 -8.86 -2.87
C THR A 93 26.37 -9.07 -4.17
N SER A 94 25.84 -8.56 -5.29
CA SER A 94 26.50 -8.62 -6.60
C SER A 94 27.84 -7.86 -6.60
N GLN A 95 27.90 -6.68 -5.97
CA GLN A 95 29.14 -5.92 -5.80
C GLN A 95 30.17 -6.67 -4.95
N ALA A 96 29.74 -7.28 -3.84
CA ALA A 96 30.63 -8.06 -2.98
C ALA A 96 31.21 -9.29 -3.70
N LEU A 97 30.40 -9.99 -4.51
CA LEU A 97 30.84 -11.13 -5.33
C LEU A 97 31.83 -10.70 -6.42
N ASN A 98 31.57 -9.57 -7.09
CA ASN A 98 32.49 -9.01 -8.10
C ASN A 98 33.83 -8.61 -7.46
N LEU A 99 33.82 -8.05 -6.25
CA LEU A 99 35.05 -7.69 -5.54
C LEU A 99 35.85 -8.93 -5.08
N ALA A 100 35.16 -9.97 -4.61
CA ALA A 100 35.79 -11.23 -4.20
C ALA A 100 36.46 -11.96 -5.38
N THR A 101 35.85 -11.91 -6.57
CA THR A 101 36.41 -12.51 -7.79
C THR A 101 37.50 -11.66 -8.44
N ALA A 102 37.55 -10.36 -8.16
CA ALA A 102 38.58 -9.45 -8.64
C ALA A 102 39.89 -9.47 -7.82
N THR A 103 39.94 -10.18 -6.69
CA THR A 103 41.16 -10.31 -5.89
C THR A 103 42.09 -11.37 -6.52
N PRO A 104 43.25 -10.99 -7.10
CA PRO A 104 44.18 -11.97 -7.65
C PRO A 104 44.72 -12.86 -6.53
N ALA A 105 44.77 -14.17 -6.79
CA ALA A 105 45.37 -15.14 -5.86
C ALA A 105 46.80 -14.71 -5.48
N PRO A 106 47.19 -14.80 -4.20
CA PRO A 106 48.54 -14.44 -3.78
C PRO A 106 49.53 -15.32 -4.57
N ALA A 107 50.44 -14.67 -5.28
CA ALA A 107 51.47 -15.36 -6.03
C ALA A 107 52.25 -16.27 -5.08
N GLU A 108 52.15 -17.59 -5.26
CA GLU A 108 53.01 -18.55 -4.59
C GLU A 108 54.46 -18.24 -4.99
N SER A 109 55.16 -17.54 -4.10
CA SER A 109 56.60 -17.32 -4.17
C SER A 109 57.30 -18.66 -3.98
N ARG A 110 57.50 -19.40 -5.07
CA ARG A 110 58.42 -20.53 -5.11
C ARG A 110 59.85 -20.02 -4.97
N VAL A 111 60.47 -20.31 -3.83
CA VAL A 111 61.91 -20.29 -3.59
C VAL A 111 62.38 -21.72 -3.43
#